data_AF-A0A6P6WL99-F1
#
_entry.id   AF-A0A6P6WL99-F1
#
_cell.length_a   1.000
_cell.length_b   1.000
_cell.length_c   1.000
_cell.angle_alpha   90.00
_cell.angle_beta   90.00
_cell.angle_gamma   90.00
#
_symmetry.space_group_name_H-M   'P 1'
#
loop_
_entity.id
_entity.type
_entity.pdbx_description
1 polymer ?
#
loop_
_entity_poly.entity_id
_entity_poly.type
_entity_poly.pdbx_seq_one_letter_code
_entity_poly.pdbx_strand_id
1 'polypeptide(L)' 'MTVSRGFMGVVTLIGIVMSIGLLPPCQAQAPAPAPAPAPASDGTSIDQGIGYLLMALALALAYLIHTMDATTSSYS' A
#
# COMPACT_ATOMS: atom_id res chain seq x y z
N MET A 1 -32.50 63.06 -18.50
CA MET A 1 -32.95 62.26 -17.35
C MET A 1 -31.95 62.46 -16.22
N THR A 2 -32.30 63.19 -15.16
CA THR A 2 -31.41 63.40 -14.00
C THR A 2 -31.63 62.25 -13.04
N VAL A 3 -30.69 61.30 -12.98
CA VAL A 3 -30.77 60.17 -12.04
C VAL A 3 -30.31 60.66 -10.66
N SER A 4 -31.08 60.37 -9.61
CA SER A 4 -30.72 60.79 -8.25
C SER A 4 -29.51 60.00 -7.75
N ARG A 5 -28.64 60.66 -6.98
CA ARG A 5 -27.42 60.05 -6.41
C ARG A 5 -27.74 58.84 -5.52
N GLY A 6 -28.87 58.89 -4.81
CA GLY A 6 -29.36 57.78 -3.99
C GLY A 6 -29.76 56.55 -4.82
N PHE A 7 -30.41 56.76 -5.97
CA PHE A 7 -30.77 55.66 -6.88
C PHE A 7 -29.53 54.97 -7.44
N MET A 8 -28.49 55.73 -7.83
CA MET A 8 -27.22 55.14 -8.24
C MET A 8 -26.57 54.31 -7.13
N GLY A 9 -26.57 54.81 -5.88
CA GLY A 9 -26.01 54.08 -4.74
C GLY A 9 -26.67 52.71 -4.51
N VAL A 10 -28.00 52.64 -4.62
CA VAL A 10 -28.75 51.38 -4.46
C VAL A 10 -28.43 50.40 -5.59
N VAL A 11 -28.37 50.86 -6.84
CA VAL A 11 -28.03 50.01 -7.99
C VAL A 11 -26.61 49.45 -7.86
N THR A 12 -25.65 50.29 -7.43
CA THR A 12 -24.27 49.84 -7.19
C THR A 12 -24.20 48.80 -6.07
N LEU A 13 -24.92 49.00 -4.97
CA LEU A 13 -24.97 48.03 -3.86
C LEU A 13 -25.53 46.67 -4.31
N ILE A 14 -26.63 46.68 -5.05
CA ILE A 14 -27.24 45.46 -5.60
C ILE A 14 -26.25 44.74 -6.54
N GLY A 15 -25.57 45.49 -7.41
CA GLY A 15 -24.58 44.94 -8.33
C GLY A 15 -23.41 44.25 -7.60
N ILE A 16 -22.93 44.84 -6.50
CA ILE A 16 -21.86 44.26 -5.68
C ILE A 16 -22.32 42.97 -5.00
N VAL A 17 -23.51 42.97 -4.39
CA VAL A 17 -24.05 41.78 -3.71
C VAL A 17 -24.23 40.62 -4.69
N MET A 18 -24.77 40.88 -5.88
CA MET A 18 -24.94 39.85 -6.92
C MET A 18 -23.58 39.35 -7.44
N SER A 19 -22.59 40.24 -7.57
CA SER A 19 -21.24 39.86 -8.03
C SER A 19 -20.55 38.94 -7.04
N ILE A 20 -20.68 39.21 -5.72
CA ILE A 20 -20.08 38.36 -4.67
C ILE A 20 -20.83 37.03 -4.55
N GLY A 21 -22.17 37.05 -4.63
CA GLY A 21 -23.00 35.85 -4.50
C GLY A 21 -22.88 34.86 -5.66
N LEU A 22 -22.45 35.32 -6.85
CA LEU A 22 -22.28 34.48 -8.02
C LEU A 22 -20.86 33.91 -8.18
N LEU A 23 -19.92 34.25 -7.29
CA LEU A 23 -18.58 33.68 -7.33
C LEU A 23 -18.66 32.17 -7.04
N PRO A 24 -18.18 31.31 -7.94
CA PRO A 24 -18.13 29.87 -7.68
C PRO A 24 -17.27 29.60 -6.44
N PRO A 25 -17.69 28.71 -5.52
CA PRO A 25 -16.86 28.36 -4.38
C PRO A 25 -15.57 27.70 -4.90
N CYS A 26 -14.43 28.32 -4.59
CA CYS A 26 -13.12 27.76 -4.86
C CYS A 26 -12.92 26.53 -3.97
N GLN A 27 -13.23 25.35 -4.50
CA GLN A 27 -12.94 24.07 -3.85
C GLN A 27 -11.44 23.80 -3.97
N ALA A 28 -10.71 23.89 -2.87
CA ALA A 28 -9.31 23.47 -2.83
C ALA A 28 -9.26 21.95 -3.05
N GLN A 29 -8.79 21.53 -4.23
CA GLN A 29 -8.68 20.11 -4.55
C GLN A 29 -7.50 19.51 -3.78
N ALA A 30 -7.79 18.67 -2.79
CA ALA A 30 -6.76 17.95 -2.06
C ALA A 30 -5.98 17.04 -3.03
N PRO A 31 -4.64 16.89 -2.87
CA PRO A 31 -3.87 15.94 -3.65
C PRO A 31 -4.46 14.53 -3.54
N ALA A 32 -4.57 13.83 -4.67
CA ALA A 32 -5.02 12.44 -4.67
C ALA A 32 -4.07 11.57 -3.83
N PRO A 33 -4.59 10.57 -3.08
CA PRO A 33 -3.73 9.63 -2.35
C PRO A 33 -2.75 8.92 -3.29
N ALA A 34 -1.53 8.68 -2.82
CA ALA A 34 -0.55 7.92 -3.59
C ALA A 34 -1.02 6.47 -3.81
N PRO A 35 -0.64 5.83 -4.94
CA PRO A 35 -0.91 4.42 -5.16
C PRO A 35 -0.38 3.54 -4.03
N ALA A 36 -1.14 2.50 -3.67
CA ALA A 36 -0.71 1.55 -2.65
C ALA A 36 0.57 0.81 -3.09
N PRO A 37 1.49 0.48 -2.15
CA PRO A 37 2.65 -0.35 -2.45
C PRO A 37 2.24 -1.71 -3.03
N ALA A 38 3.04 -2.24 -3.96
CA ALA A 38 2.81 -3.59 -4.49
C ALA A 38 3.01 -4.65 -3.38
N PRO A 39 2.27 -5.78 -3.41
CA PRO A 39 2.53 -6.90 -2.52
C PRO A 39 3.97 -7.42 -2.70
N ALA A 40 4.73 -7.53 -1.60
CA ALA A 40 6.05 -8.17 -1.60
C ALA A 40 5.93 -9.62 -1.14
N SER A 41 6.49 -10.55 -1.91
CA SER A 41 6.62 -11.96 -1.53
C SER A 41 8.11 -12.32 -1.53
N ASP A 42 8.71 -12.39 -0.34
CA ASP A 42 10.10 -12.81 -0.16
C ASP A 42 10.13 -14.34 -0.14
N GLY A 43 10.23 -14.96 -1.33
CA GLY A 43 10.19 -16.44 -1.52
C GLY A 43 11.20 -17.26 -0.70
N THR A 44 12.07 -16.59 0.05
CA THR A 44 13.08 -17.15 0.96
C THR A 44 12.53 -18.11 2.01
N SER A 45 11.29 -17.94 2.51
CA SER A 45 10.73 -18.86 3.51
C SER A 45 10.46 -20.26 2.95
N ILE A 46 10.09 -20.35 1.67
CA ILE A 46 9.93 -21.63 0.95
C ILE A 46 11.30 -22.28 0.73
N ASP A 47 12.28 -21.50 0.27
CA ASP A 47 13.64 -21.99 0.01
C ASP A 47 14.31 -22.50 1.30
N GLN A 48 14.16 -21.77 2.42
CA GLN A 48 14.65 -22.19 3.73
C GLN A 48 13.95 -23.46 4.22
N GLY A 49 12.63 -23.57 4.02
CA GLY A 49 11.86 -24.77 4.37
C GLY A 49 12.36 -26.01 3.64
N ILE A 50 12.56 -25.91 2.32
CA ILE A 50 13.14 -26.99 1.51
C ILE A 50 14.56 -27.30 1.98
N GLY A 51 15.37 -26.28 2.28
CA GLY A 51 16.72 -26.44 2.83
C GLY A 51 16.74 -27.24 4.14
N TYR A 52 15.86 -26.91 5.09
CA TYR A 52 15.75 -27.64 6.36
C TYR A 52 15.25 -29.08 6.17
N LEU A 53 14.31 -29.32 5.25
CA LEU A 53 13.85 -30.67 4.90
C LEU A 53 14.97 -31.52 4.31
N LEU A 54 15.76 -30.97 3.39
CA LEU A 54 16.91 -31.67 2.81
C LEU A 54 17.99 -31.93 3.86
N MET A 55 18.24 -30.98 4.77
CA MET A 55 19.18 -31.16 5.89
C MET A 55 18.72 -32.30 6.81
N ALA A 56 17.44 -32.34 7.18
CA ALA A 56 16.88 -33.40 8.02
C ALA A 56 16.92 -34.77 7.32
N LEU A 57 16.60 -34.81 6.01
CA LEU A 57 16.69 -36.02 5.20
C LEU A 57 18.13 -36.54 5.13
N ALA A 58 19.11 -35.68 4.90
CA ALA A 58 20.52 -36.04 4.87
C ALA A 58 20.98 -36.60 6.23
N LEU A 59 20.57 -35.98 7.33
CA LEU A 59 20.88 -36.46 8.67
C LEU A 59 20.26 -37.85 8.93
N ALA A 60 19.01 -38.07 8.52
CA ALA A 60 18.33 -39.36 8.64
C ALA A 60 19.00 -40.45 7.80
N LEU A 61 19.37 -40.16 6.55
CA LEU A 61 20.06 -41.09 5.67
C LEU A 61 21.44 -41.47 6.23
N ALA A 62 22.21 -40.48 6.71
CA ALA A 62 23.50 -40.73 7.33
C ALA A 62 23.39 -41.62 8.58
N TYR A 63 22.40 -41.36 9.43
CA TYR A 63 22.14 -42.18 10.62
C TYR A 63 21.71 -43.62 10.27
N LEU A 64 20.85 -43.76 9.25
CA LEU A 64 20.40 -45.06 8.77
C LEU A 64 21.57 -45.88 8.26
N ILE A 65 22.39 -45.33 7.36
CA ILE A 65 23.57 -46.01 6.82
C ILE A 65 24.51 -46.44 7.95
N HIS A 66 24.79 -45.53 8.90
CA HIS A 66 25.65 -45.83 10.05
C HIS A 66 25.13 -46.99 10.90
N THR A 67 23.82 -47.02 11.18
CA THR A 67 23.18 -48.11 11.93
C THR A 67 23.19 -49.42 11.15
N MET A 68 22.92 -49.38 9.84
CA MET A 68 22.92 -50.58 9.00
C MET A 68 24.31 -51.22 8.96
N ASP A 69 25.37 -50.45 8.74
CA ASP A 69 26.75 -50.96 8.74
C ASP A 69 27.14 -51.58 10.09
N ALA A 70 26.74 -50.95 11.19
CA ALA A 70 26.97 -51.47 12.54
C ALA A 70 26.22 -52.79 12.78
N THR A 71 24.97 -52.89 12.31
CA THR A 71 24.19 -54.14 12.42
C THR A 71 24.80 -55.24 11.57
N THR A 72 25.16 -54.98 10.31
CA THR A 72 25.77 -55.98 9.41
C THR A 72 27.09 -56.51 9.97
N SER A 73 27.92 -55.64 10.55
CA SER A 73 29.18 -56.03 11.20
C SER A 73 28.99 -56.90 12.45
N SER A 74 27.82 -56.81 13.09
CA SER A 74 27.48 -57.60 14.27
C SER A 74 26.99 -59.02 13.94
N TYR A 75 26.63 -59.28 12.67
CA TYR A 75 26.12 -60.58 12.20
C TYR A 75 27.14 -61.38 11.35
N SER A 76 28.35 -60.86 11.12
CA SER A 76 29.50 -61.61 10.55
C SER A 76 30.46 -62.07 11.65
#